data_AF-X0Y9J4-F1
#
_entry.id   AF-X0Y9J4-F1
#
_cell.length_a   1.000
_cell.length_b   1.000
_cell.length_c   1.000
_cell.angle_alpha   90.00
_cell.angle_beta   90.00
_cell.angle_gamma   90.00
#
_symmetry.space_group_name_H-M   'P 1'
#
loop_
_entity.id
_entity.type
_entity.pdbx_description
1 polymer ?
#
loop_
_entity_poly.entity_id
_entity_poly.type
_entity_poly.pdbx_seq_one_letter_code
_entity_poly.pdbx_strand_id
1 'polypeptide(L)'
;MKEKHEKHTVYQGIANMKRHWIGFLLGVVVFSGCSGARYGIWLFTDPDTKKVKAQFEGLVGHSVAVVIYTDERVQLDYPNVRLTLGAQIVNQLRENIKKIRVVDPLAVARYQDENLYWDTQDKKKTANDLKVDYVLLVSLLEFSTRAAGQMNAYQGRIGAEAKLYSASKEEGQNCDWETEGCLEVIYPDLAQYSPRSEPIIRR
;
A
#
# COMPACT_ATOMS: atom_id res chain seq x y z
N MET A 1 35.68 65.01 8.93
CA MET A 1 34.38 65.03 8.22
C MET A 1 34.36 64.03 7.05
N LYS A 2 34.83 62.78 7.24
CA LYS A 2 34.99 61.77 6.16
C LYS A 2 34.36 60.40 6.46
N GLU A 3 33.82 60.19 7.66
CA GLU A 3 33.39 58.85 8.12
C GLU A 3 31.89 58.56 7.87
N LYS A 4 31.10 59.58 7.52
CA LYS A 4 29.64 59.44 7.36
C LYS A 4 29.20 59.03 5.93
N HIS A 5 30.10 59.12 4.95
CA HIS A 5 29.77 58.81 3.55
C HIS A 5 30.02 57.34 3.16
N GLU A 6 30.75 56.57 3.95
CA GLU A 6 31.17 55.21 3.57
C GLU A 6 30.14 54.14 3.96
N LYS A 7 29.31 54.39 5.00
CA LYS A 7 28.34 53.41 5.50
C LYS A 7 27.07 53.28 4.64
N HIS A 8 26.77 54.25 3.78
CA HIS A 8 25.58 54.21 2.91
C HIS A 8 25.79 53.38 1.63
N THR A 9 27.03 53.27 1.15
CA THR A 9 27.33 52.56 -0.11
C THR A 9 27.33 51.04 0.06
N VAL A 10 27.70 50.54 1.25
CA VAL A 10 27.79 49.09 1.53
C VAL A 10 26.40 48.45 1.71
N TYR A 11 25.42 49.18 2.28
CA TYR A 11 24.07 48.66 2.48
C TYR A 11 23.25 48.54 1.18
N GLN A 12 23.54 49.33 0.15
CA GLN A 12 22.85 49.24 -1.15
C GLN A 12 23.33 48.06 -2.02
N GLY A 13 24.55 47.56 -1.82
CA GLY A 13 25.08 46.41 -2.57
C GLY A 13 24.46 45.06 -2.20
N ILE A 14 24.17 44.85 -0.91
CA ILE A 14 23.62 43.57 -0.41
C ILE A 14 22.14 43.41 -0.79
N ALA A 15 21.39 44.51 -0.93
CA ALA A 15 19.98 44.49 -1.31
C ALA A 15 19.78 44.09 -2.79
N ASN A 16 20.65 44.52 -3.70
CA ASN A 16 20.56 44.16 -5.12
C ASN A 16 21.05 42.72 -5.39
N MET A 17 22.00 42.20 -4.61
CA MET A 17 22.47 40.82 -4.77
C MET A 17 21.41 39.77 -4.37
N LYS A 18 20.59 40.05 -3.34
CA LYS A 18 19.46 39.20 -2.95
C LYS A 18 18.32 39.20 -3.98
N ARG A 19 18.09 40.34 -4.64
CA ARG A 19 17.03 40.50 -5.65
C ARG A 19 17.31 39.73 -6.95
N HIS A 20 18.58 39.54 -7.31
CA HIS A 20 18.97 38.72 -8.46
C HIS A 20 18.99 37.21 -8.16
N TRP A 21 19.30 36.80 -6.92
CA TRP A 21 19.24 35.40 -6.51
C TRP A 21 17.80 34.85 -6.45
N ILE A 22 16.84 35.65 -6.00
CA ILE A 22 15.41 35.27 -6.00
C ILE A 22 14.89 35.12 -7.43
N GLY A 23 15.28 36.01 -8.35
CA GLY A 23 14.90 35.91 -9.76
C GLY A 23 15.47 34.67 -10.46
N PHE A 24 16.70 34.27 -10.13
CA PHE A 24 17.33 33.07 -10.67
C PHE A 24 16.68 31.79 -10.13
N LEU A 25 16.35 31.73 -8.84
CA LEU A 25 15.61 30.61 -8.23
C LEU A 25 14.20 30.46 -8.80
N LEU A 26 13.49 31.57 -9.05
CA LEU A 26 12.18 31.52 -9.71
C LEU A 26 12.28 31.08 -11.19
N GLY A 27 13.35 31.48 -11.89
CA GLY A 27 13.58 31.10 -13.30
C GLY A 27 13.86 29.61 -13.50
N VAL A 28 14.57 28.96 -12.57
CA VAL A 28 14.85 27.51 -12.64
C VAL A 28 13.57 26.68 -12.49
N VAL A 29 12.59 27.13 -11.70
CA VAL A 29 11.30 26.44 -11.52
C VAL A 29 10.44 26.48 -12.80
N VAL A 30 10.60 27.50 -13.65
CA VAL A 30 9.84 27.64 -14.90
C VAL A 30 10.43 26.79 -16.04
N PHE A 31 11.74 26.51 -16.02
CA PHE A 31 12.39 25.66 -17.03
C PHE A 31 12.34 24.17 -16.73
N SER A 32 12.10 23.76 -15.48
CA SER A 32 11.68 22.40 -15.16
C SER A 32 10.19 22.25 -15.49
N GLY A 33 9.88 21.93 -16.75
CA GLY A 33 8.51 21.86 -17.26
C GLY A 33 7.51 21.09 -16.38
N CYS A 34 6.22 21.25 -16.69
CA CYS A 34 5.07 20.71 -15.95
C CYS A 34 5.15 19.19 -15.61
N SER A 35 6.01 18.44 -16.29
CA SER A 35 6.31 17.03 -16.01
C SER A 35 7.00 16.80 -14.65
N GLY A 36 7.94 17.65 -14.25
CA GLY A 36 8.66 17.53 -12.98
C GLY A 36 7.78 17.85 -11.78
N ALA A 37 6.97 18.91 -11.90
CA ALA A 37 5.99 19.28 -10.89
C ALA A 37 4.92 18.19 -10.71
N ARG A 38 4.46 17.56 -11.78
CA ARG A 38 3.52 16.44 -11.72
C ARG A 38 4.10 15.21 -11.02
N TYR A 39 5.38 14.89 -11.25
CA TYR A 39 6.06 13.80 -10.54
C TYR A 39 6.24 14.12 -9.05
N GLY A 40 6.58 15.37 -8.74
CA GLY A 40 6.64 15.86 -7.36
C GLY A 40 5.28 15.75 -6.66
N ILE A 41 4.21 16.26 -7.28
CA ILE A 41 2.85 16.18 -6.74
C ILE A 41 2.43 14.72 -6.54
N TRP A 42 2.73 13.82 -7.49
CA TRP A 42 2.39 12.40 -7.36
C TRP A 42 3.07 11.71 -6.16
N LEU A 43 4.30 12.09 -5.80
CA LEU A 43 4.98 11.59 -4.59
C LEU A 43 4.34 12.10 -3.29
N PHE A 44 3.58 13.20 -3.34
CA PHE A 44 2.96 13.84 -2.17
C PHE A 44 1.43 13.75 -2.14
N THR A 45 0.79 13.26 -3.21
CA THR A 45 -0.64 12.93 -3.20
C THR A 45 -0.80 11.53 -2.63
N ASP A 46 -1.27 11.44 -1.40
CA ASP A 46 -1.75 10.18 -0.84
C ASP A 46 -2.84 9.62 -1.76
N PRO A 47 -2.87 8.30 -2.01
CA PRO A 47 -3.96 7.68 -2.75
C PRO A 47 -5.28 8.05 -2.06
N ASP A 48 -6.33 8.29 -2.86
CA ASP A 48 -7.64 8.73 -2.39
C ASP A 48 -8.28 7.69 -1.46
N THR A 49 -7.98 7.74 -0.16
CA THR A 49 -8.54 6.81 0.82
C THR A 49 -9.91 7.30 1.26
N LYS A 50 -10.96 6.56 0.87
CA LYS A 50 -12.32 6.81 1.37
C LYS A 50 -12.45 6.26 2.79
N LYS A 51 -12.73 7.13 3.76
CA LYS A 51 -13.04 6.70 5.13
C LYS A 51 -14.42 6.05 5.15
N VAL A 52 -14.47 4.75 5.42
CA VAL A 52 -15.69 3.99 5.61
C VAL A 52 -15.90 3.70 7.10
N LYS A 53 -17.14 3.56 7.54
CA LYS A 53 -17.43 3.15 8.93
C LYS A 53 -16.95 1.71 9.12
N ALA A 54 -16.28 1.44 10.23
CA ALA A 54 -15.86 0.09 10.59
C ALA A 54 -17.09 -0.81 10.73
N GLN A 55 -17.07 -1.95 10.02
CA GLN A 55 -18.13 -2.95 10.12
C GLN A 55 -17.97 -3.82 11.39
N PHE A 56 -16.76 -3.88 11.94
CA PHE A 56 -16.43 -4.64 13.13
C PHE A 56 -15.49 -3.82 14.04
N GLU A 57 -15.92 -3.54 15.27
CA GLU A 57 -15.16 -2.73 16.24
C GLU A 57 -14.43 -3.58 17.30
N GLY A 58 -14.69 -4.89 17.35
CA GLY A 58 -14.23 -5.79 18.41
C GLY A 58 -12.75 -6.16 18.41
N LEU A 59 -11.91 -5.56 17.56
CA LEU A 59 -10.48 -5.86 17.47
C LEU A 59 -9.61 -5.08 18.46
N VAL A 60 -10.17 -4.08 19.14
CA VAL A 60 -9.42 -3.21 20.05
C VAL A 60 -8.90 -4.01 21.25
N GLY A 61 -7.58 -4.01 21.47
CA GLY A 61 -6.95 -4.74 22.58
C GLY A 61 -6.79 -6.24 22.35
N HIS A 62 -7.21 -6.76 21.20
CA HIS A 62 -7.10 -8.18 20.86
C HIS A 62 -5.89 -8.47 19.99
N SER A 63 -5.58 -9.75 19.87
CA SER A 63 -4.52 -10.26 19.02
C SER A 63 -5.03 -10.89 17.74
N VAL A 64 -4.37 -10.58 16.62
CA VAL A 64 -4.82 -10.96 15.28
C VAL A 64 -3.66 -11.54 14.46
N ALA A 65 -3.91 -12.64 13.77
CA ALA A 65 -3.06 -13.12 12.69
C ALA A 65 -3.73 -12.81 11.34
N VAL A 66 -2.97 -12.20 10.42
CA VAL A 66 -3.43 -11.96 9.04
C VAL A 66 -2.90 -13.08 8.17
N VAL A 67 -3.79 -13.93 7.68
CA VAL A 67 -3.48 -15.10 6.84
C VAL A 67 -3.93 -14.80 5.43
N ILE A 68 -2.99 -14.77 4.48
CA ILE A 68 -3.30 -14.56 3.07
C ILE A 68 -3.35 -15.92 2.37
N TYR A 69 -4.49 -16.23 1.77
CA TYR A 69 -4.65 -17.35 0.85
C TYR A 69 -4.54 -16.86 -0.60
N THR A 70 -3.76 -17.58 -1.40
CA THR A 70 -3.57 -17.34 -2.83
C THR A 70 -3.53 -18.68 -3.56
N ASP A 71 -4.08 -18.73 -4.75
CA ASP A 71 -3.91 -19.87 -5.65
C ASP A 71 -2.43 -20.12 -5.99
N GLU A 72 -2.07 -21.38 -6.26
CA GLU A 72 -0.71 -21.80 -6.59
C GLU A 72 -0.14 -21.03 -7.77
N ARG A 73 -0.96 -20.75 -8.80
CA ARG A 73 -0.51 -19.99 -9.98
C ARG A 73 -0.07 -18.58 -9.59
N VAL A 74 -0.86 -17.91 -8.75
CA VAL A 74 -0.53 -16.55 -8.26
C VAL A 74 0.74 -16.58 -7.41
N GLN A 75 0.90 -17.60 -6.57
CA GLN A 75 2.08 -17.76 -5.73
C GLN A 75 3.35 -18.05 -6.56
N LEU A 76 3.23 -18.76 -7.69
CA LEU A 76 4.34 -18.99 -8.62
C LEU A 76 4.73 -17.72 -9.38
N ASP A 77 3.75 -17.00 -9.92
CA ASP A 77 3.98 -15.75 -10.67
C ASP A 77 4.48 -14.62 -9.75
N TYR A 78 4.01 -14.61 -8.49
CA TYR A 78 4.24 -13.55 -7.51
C TYR A 78 4.57 -14.13 -6.12
N PRO A 79 5.77 -14.71 -5.91
CA PRO A 79 6.11 -15.44 -4.68
C PRO A 79 6.02 -14.59 -3.40
N ASN A 80 6.21 -13.28 -3.52
CA ASN A 80 6.19 -12.33 -2.41
C ASN A 80 4.81 -11.70 -2.15
N VAL A 81 3.75 -12.11 -2.86
CA VAL A 81 2.43 -11.48 -2.74
C VAL A 81 1.84 -11.63 -1.33
N ARG A 82 1.92 -12.84 -0.75
CA ARG A 82 1.43 -13.13 0.61
C ARG A 82 2.11 -12.25 1.66
N LEU A 83 3.45 -12.15 1.59
CA LEU A 83 4.24 -11.33 2.52
C LEU A 83 3.98 -9.84 2.34
N THR A 84 3.97 -9.36 1.09
CA THR A 84 3.76 -7.94 0.79
C THR A 84 2.38 -7.48 1.23
N LEU A 85 1.32 -8.20 0.85
CA LEU A 85 -0.05 -7.85 1.24
C LEU A 85 -0.25 -8.01 2.75
N GLY A 86 0.25 -9.10 3.34
CA GLY A 86 0.22 -9.30 4.79
C GLY A 86 0.84 -8.11 5.52
N ALA A 87 2.05 -7.68 5.13
CA ALA A 87 2.72 -6.53 5.74
C ALA A 87 1.93 -5.22 5.60
N GLN A 88 1.36 -4.95 4.42
CA GLN A 88 0.55 -3.74 4.23
C GLN A 88 -0.72 -3.75 5.09
N ILE A 89 -1.43 -4.89 5.15
CA ILE A 89 -2.63 -5.02 6.00
C ILE A 89 -2.25 -4.88 7.48
N VAL A 90 -1.17 -5.53 7.93
CA VAL A 90 -0.69 -5.42 9.32
C VAL A 90 -0.34 -3.98 9.68
N ASN A 91 0.30 -3.23 8.78
CA ASN A 91 0.60 -1.81 9.00
C ASN A 91 -0.68 -0.99 9.16
N GLN A 92 -1.65 -1.18 8.26
CA GLN A 92 -2.95 -0.51 8.34
C GLN A 92 -3.69 -0.84 9.64
N LEU A 93 -3.67 -2.10 10.08
CA LEU A 93 -4.29 -2.49 11.36
C LEU A 93 -3.62 -1.80 12.55
N ARG A 94 -2.28 -1.74 12.57
CA ARG A 94 -1.51 -1.11 13.66
C ARG A 94 -1.72 0.41 13.73
N GLU A 95 -1.84 1.06 12.58
CA GLU A 95 -2.06 2.51 12.49
C GLU A 95 -3.48 2.90 12.94
N ASN A 96 -4.47 2.06 12.63
CA ASN A 96 -5.88 2.42 12.80
C ASN A 96 -6.55 1.80 14.05
N ILE A 97 -6.00 0.71 14.61
CA ILE A 97 -6.61 -0.01 15.74
C ILE A 97 -5.74 0.14 16.99
N LYS A 98 -6.34 0.70 18.05
CA LYS A 98 -5.64 0.93 19.32
C LYS A 98 -5.34 -0.40 20.03
N LYS A 99 -4.12 -0.52 20.54
CA LYS A 99 -3.66 -1.65 21.39
C LYS A 99 -3.81 -3.04 20.74
N ILE A 100 -3.90 -3.11 19.41
CA ILE A 100 -3.93 -4.38 18.70
C ILE A 100 -2.56 -5.07 18.74
N ARG A 101 -2.54 -6.39 18.94
CA ARG A 101 -1.32 -7.20 18.78
C ARG A 101 -1.41 -7.99 17.48
N VAL A 102 -0.63 -7.62 16.49
CA VAL A 102 -0.64 -8.31 15.19
C VAL A 102 0.61 -9.17 15.04
N VAL A 103 0.43 -10.44 14.68
CA VAL A 103 1.52 -11.38 14.40
C VAL A 103 2.34 -10.90 13.20
N ASP A 104 3.65 -11.12 13.23
CA ASP A 104 4.54 -10.81 12.12
C ASP A 104 4.11 -11.59 10.86
N PRO A 105 3.85 -10.92 9.72
CA PRO A 105 3.54 -11.58 8.46
C PRO A 105 4.53 -12.67 8.06
N LEU A 106 5.83 -12.49 8.39
CA LEU A 106 6.83 -13.51 8.10
C LEU A 106 6.64 -14.77 8.94
N ALA A 107 6.23 -14.63 10.20
CA ALA A 107 5.92 -15.77 11.06
C ALA A 107 4.66 -16.51 10.58
N VAL A 108 3.64 -15.79 10.09
CA VAL A 108 2.45 -16.41 9.49
C VAL A 108 2.79 -17.16 8.21
N ALA A 109 3.59 -16.56 7.31
CA ALA A 109 4.02 -17.22 6.08
C ALA A 109 4.81 -18.50 6.37
N ARG A 110 5.74 -18.44 7.33
CA ARG A 110 6.46 -19.63 7.79
C ARG A 110 5.54 -20.71 8.34
N TYR A 111 4.54 -20.33 9.14
CA TYR A 111 3.53 -21.27 9.61
C TYR A 111 2.79 -21.94 8.44
N GLN A 112 2.41 -21.19 7.40
CA GLN A 112 1.76 -21.76 6.21
C GLN A 112 2.69 -22.72 5.45
N ASP A 113 3.96 -22.39 5.33
CA ASP A 113 4.95 -23.23 4.64
C ASP A 113 5.29 -24.51 5.45
N GLU A 114 5.25 -24.44 6.79
CA GLU A 114 5.49 -25.56 7.69
C GLU A 114 4.26 -26.47 7.88
N ASN A 115 3.04 -26.01 7.54
CA ASN A 115 1.79 -26.73 7.77
C ASN A 115 0.97 -26.89 6.48
N LEU A 116 1.25 -27.93 5.67
CA LEU A 116 0.65 -28.12 4.34
C LEU A 116 -0.88 -28.00 4.25
N TYR A 117 -1.61 -28.40 5.29
CA TYR A 117 -3.08 -28.40 5.32
C TYR A 117 -3.67 -27.21 6.09
N TRP A 118 -2.93 -26.11 6.26
CA TRP A 118 -3.36 -24.93 7.01
C TRP A 118 -4.67 -24.31 6.48
N ASP A 119 -4.95 -24.48 5.18
CA ASP A 119 -6.09 -23.95 4.44
C ASP A 119 -7.40 -24.68 4.78
N THR A 120 -7.33 -26.01 4.85
CA THR A 120 -8.43 -26.91 5.23
C THR A 120 -8.54 -27.13 6.74
N GLN A 121 -7.51 -26.72 7.50
CA GLN A 121 -7.52 -26.76 8.95
C GLN A 121 -8.56 -25.80 9.56
N ASP A 122 -9.17 -26.27 10.66
CA ASP A 122 -10.01 -25.48 11.56
C ASP A 122 -9.34 -24.15 11.94
N LYS A 123 -10.06 -23.05 11.76
CA LYS A 123 -9.52 -21.70 11.98
C LYS A 123 -9.28 -21.42 13.46
N LYS A 124 -10.01 -22.08 14.36
CA LYS A 124 -9.73 -22.10 15.80
C LYS A 124 -8.37 -22.73 16.08
N LYS A 125 -8.05 -23.85 15.43
CA LYS A 125 -6.74 -24.50 15.59
C LYS A 125 -5.61 -23.59 15.08
N THR A 126 -5.77 -22.98 13.91
CA THR A 126 -4.80 -21.99 13.40
C THR A 126 -4.61 -20.80 14.35
N ALA A 127 -5.70 -20.31 14.96
CA ALA A 127 -5.62 -19.24 15.96
C ALA A 127 -4.83 -19.68 17.20
N ASN A 128 -5.04 -20.91 17.67
CA ASN A 128 -4.33 -21.48 18.81
C ASN A 128 -2.83 -21.68 18.51
N ASP A 129 -2.50 -22.21 17.32
CA ASP A 129 -1.12 -22.46 16.89
C ASP A 129 -0.33 -21.14 16.81
N LEU A 130 -0.97 -20.07 16.30
CA LEU A 130 -0.40 -18.72 16.22
C LEU A 130 -0.57 -17.91 17.52
N LYS A 131 -1.26 -18.46 18.52
CA LYS A 131 -1.55 -17.83 19.83
C LYS A 131 -2.21 -16.46 19.68
N VAL A 132 -3.31 -16.39 18.93
CA VAL A 132 -4.08 -15.17 18.68
C VAL A 132 -5.56 -15.35 19.02
N ASP A 133 -6.24 -14.25 19.31
CA ASP A 133 -7.69 -14.25 19.57
C ASP A 133 -8.49 -14.33 18.27
N TYR A 134 -7.95 -13.76 17.19
CA TYR A 134 -8.59 -13.72 15.88
C TYR A 134 -7.65 -14.09 14.74
N VAL A 135 -8.23 -14.71 13.70
CA VAL A 135 -7.58 -14.97 12.41
C VAL A 135 -8.34 -14.21 11.33
N LEU A 136 -7.68 -13.21 10.74
CA LEU A 136 -8.17 -12.53 9.54
C LEU A 136 -7.66 -13.29 8.32
N LEU A 137 -8.55 -14.08 7.71
CA LEU A 137 -8.27 -14.77 6.45
C LEU A 137 -8.63 -13.85 5.28
N VAL A 138 -7.67 -13.60 4.40
CA VAL A 138 -7.88 -12.86 3.16
C VAL A 138 -7.59 -13.79 1.99
N SER A 139 -8.61 -14.14 1.23
CA SER A 139 -8.54 -15.02 0.08
C SER A 139 -8.47 -14.20 -1.20
N LEU A 140 -7.33 -14.25 -1.89
CA LEU A 140 -7.20 -13.64 -3.22
C LEU A 140 -7.89 -14.52 -4.26
N LEU A 141 -8.96 -14.00 -4.85
CA LEU A 141 -9.69 -14.61 -5.96
C LEU A 141 -9.05 -14.24 -7.31
N GLU A 142 -8.55 -13.02 -7.42
CA GLU A 142 -7.86 -12.53 -8.62
C GLU A 142 -6.65 -11.67 -8.23
N PHE A 143 -5.53 -11.87 -8.92
CA PHE A 143 -4.36 -11.01 -8.79
C PHE A 143 -3.65 -10.89 -10.15
N SER A 144 -3.54 -9.66 -10.65
CA SER A 144 -2.80 -9.33 -11.88
C SER A 144 -2.11 -7.98 -11.74
N THR A 145 -1.01 -7.80 -12.44
CA THR A 145 -0.29 -6.52 -12.58
C THR A 145 -0.40 -5.93 -13.99
N ARG A 146 -1.14 -6.61 -14.89
CA ARG A 146 -1.34 -6.24 -16.29
C ARG A 146 -2.82 -6.18 -16.64
N ALA A 147 -3.15 -5.31 -17.59
CA ALA A 147 -4.49 -5.22 -18.14
C ALA A 147 -4.84 -6.49 -18.93
N ALA A 148 -6.11 -6.90 -18.84
CA ALA A 148 -6.61 -8.07 -19.54
C ALA A 148 -6.43 -7.91 -21.06
N GLY A 149 -5.85 -8.93 -21.70
CA GLY A 149 -5.62 -8.95 -23.15
C GLY A 149 -4.49 -8.02 -23.65
N GLN A 150 -3.76 -7.32 -22.78
CA GLN A 150 -2.70 -6.40 -23.18
C GLN A 150 -1.38 -6.68 -22.44
N MET A 151 -0.38 -7.18 -23.17
CA MET A 151 0.90 -7.59 -22.57
C MET A 151 1.75 -6.42 -22.03
N ASN A 152 1.61 -5.23 -22.64
CA ASN A 152 2.45 -4.06 -22.37
C ASN A 152 1.73 -2.97 -21.55
N ALA A 153 0.50 -3.23 -21.11
CA ALA A 153 -0.28 -2.28 -20.35
C ALA A 153 -0.34 -2.71 -18.88
N TYR A 154 0.20 -1.86 -18.01
CA TYR A 154 0.24 -2.04 -16.57
C TYR A 154 -1.08 -1.57 -15.97
N GLN A 155 -1.75 -2.50 -15.30
CA GLN A 155 -2.95 -2.25 -14.51
C GLN A 155 -3.05 -3.35 -13.47
N GLY A 156 -2.86 -2.97 -12.20
CA GLY A 156 -3.09 -3.84 -11.06
C GLY A 156 -4.56 -4.16 -10.94
N ARG A 157 -4.88 -5.43 -10.69
CA ARG A 157 -6.21 -5.90 -10.35
C ARG A 157 -6.10 -6.88 -9.20
N ILE A 158 -6.89 -6.64 -8.16
CA ILE A 158 -7.02 -7.53 -7.02
C ILE A 158 -8.51 -7.76 -6.78
N GLY A 159 -8.91 -9.03 -6.80
CA GLY A 159 -10.20 -9.49 -6.31
C GLY A 159 -9.96 -10.33 -5.06
N ALA A 160 -10.63 -10.02 -3.96
CA ALA A 160 -10.42 -10.73 -2.70
C ALA A 160 -11.69 -10.83 -1.85
N GLU A 161 -11.75 -11.84 -0.99
CA GLU A 161 -12.71 -11.96 0.09
C GLU A 161 -11.97 -11.96 1.43
N ALA A 162 -12.56 -11.36 2.46
CA ALA A 162 -11.97 -11.37 3.80
C ALA A 162 -12.96 -11.88 4.84
N LYS A 163 -12.48 -12.73 5.75
CA LYS A 163 -13.25 -13.32 6.84
C LYS A 163 -12.46 -13.26 8.14
N LEU A 164 -13.12 -12.92 9.22
CA LEU A 164 -12.54 -12.83 10.56
C LEU A 164 -13.09 -13.95 11.42
N TYR A 165 -12.19 -14.81 11.90
CA TYR A 165 -12.51 -15.95 12.73
C TYR A 165 -12.07 -15.71 14.18
N SER A 166 -12.90 -16.08 15.15
CA SER A 166 -12.62 -15.99 16.58
C SER A 166 -12.13 -17.33 17.14
N ALA A 167 -11.06 -17.31 17.92
CA ALA A 167 -10.56 -18.50 18.63
C ALA A 167 -11.50 -18.95 19.76
N SER A 168 -12.39 -18.07 20.23
CA SER A 168 -13.27 -18.34 21.36
C SER A 168 -14.44 -19.28 21.04
N LYS A 169 -14.82 -19.38 19.76
CA LYS A 169 -15.99 -20.11 19.27
C LYS A 169 -15.57 -21.41 18.60
N GLU A 170 -16.48 -22.39 18.53
CA GLU A 170 -16.25 -23.62 17.77
C GLU A 170 -16.28 -23.38 16.26
N GLU A 171 -15.59 -24.24 15.52
CA GLU A 171 -15.56 -24.20 14.05
C GLU A 171 -16.98 -24.27 13.47
N GLY A 172 -17.21 -23.49 12.42
CA GLY A 172 -18.52 -23.33 11.79
C GLY A 172 -19.40 -22.26 12.44
N GLN A 173 -19.09 -21.82 13.67
CA GLN A 173 -19.74 -20.68 14.34
C GLN A 173 -18.76 -19.55 14.65
N ASN A 174 -17.48 -19.75 14.35
CA ASN A 174 -16.39 -18.84 14.69
C ASN A 174 -16.18 -17.68 13.70
N CYS A 175 -16.90 -17.63 12.59
CA CYS A 175 -16.85 -16.50 11.67
C CYS A 175 -17.63 -15.31 12.25
N ASP A 176 -16.93 -14.32 12.80
CA ASP A 176 -17.52 -13.13 13.42
C ASP A 176 -17.82 -12.02 12.42
N TRP A 177 -17.08 -11.99 11.30
CA TRP A 177 -17.27 -11.02 10.24
C TRP A 177 -16.80 -11.58 8.91
N GLU A 178 -17.49 -11.22 7.82
CA GLU A 178 -17.08 -11.49 6.45
C GLU A 178 -17.42 -10.29 5.55
N THR A 179 -16.69 -10.15 4.45
CA THR A 179 -16.99 -9.12 3.45
C THR A 179 -18.31 -9.39 2.77
N GLU A 180 -19.11 -8.35 2.57
CA GLU A 180 -20.31 -8.40 1.72
C GLU A 180 -19.88 -8.50 0.25
N GLY A 181 -19.62 -9.74 -0.20
CA GLY A 181 -19.16 -10.04 -1.56
C GLY A 181 -17.65 -9.90 -1.76
N CYS A 182 -17.25 -9.80 -3.03
CA CYS A 182 -15.85 -9.68 -3.45
C CYS A 182 -15.38 -8.22 -3.40
N LEU A 183 -14.28 -7.98 -2.70
CA LEU A 183 -13.54 -6.72 -2.74
C LEU A 183 -12.74 -6.67 -4.04
N GLU A 184 -13.11 -5.79 -4.96
CA GLU A 184 -12.38 -5.57 -6.21
C GLU A 184 -11.69 -4.21 -6.21
N VAL A 185 -10.39 -4.20 -6.51
CA VAL A 185 -9.59 -2.99 -6.69
C VAL A 185 -8.84 -3.10 -8.02
N ILE A 186 -9.02 -2.09 -8.87
CA ILE A 186 -8.29 -1.92 -10.11
C ILE A 186 -7.50 -0.62 -9.98
N TYR A 187 -6.20 -0.66 -10.23
CA TYR A 187 -5.37 0.53 -10.17
C TYR A 187 -4.18 0.45 -11.14
N PRO A 188 -3.89 1.51 -11.92
CA PRO A 188 -4.70 2.72 -12.10
C PRO A 188 -6.02 2.43 -12.83
N ASP A 189 -7.00 3.34 -12.72
CA ASP A 189 -8.32 3.22 -13.39
C ASP A 189 -8.19 3.00 -14.91
N LEU A 190 -7.18 3.64 -15.52
CA LEU A 190 -6.80 3.45 -16.92
C LEU A 190 -5.44 2.79 -17.02
N ALA A 191 -5.37 1.71 -17.79
CA ALA A 191 -4.13 0.97 -18.01
C ALA A 191 -3.03 1.86 -18.61
N GLN A 192 -1.82 1.76 -18.07
CA GLN A 192 -0.67 2.57 -18.49
C GLN A 192 0.26 1.74 -19.36
N TYR A 193 0.55 2.24 -20.55
CA TYR A 193 1.50 1.59 -21.45
C TYR A 193 2.93 1.98 -21.10
N SER A 194 3.84 1.01 -21.20
CA SER A 194 5.27 1.32 -21.18
C SER A 194 5.60 2.26 -22.37
N PRO A 195 6.27 3.41 -22.15
CA PRO A 195 6.70 4.29 -23.24
C PRO A 195 7.68 3.63 -24.22
N ARG A 196 8.22 2.45 -23.87
CA ARG A 196 9.21 1.72 -24.67
C ARG A 196 8.63 0.92 -25.86
N SER A 197 7.33 0.98 -26.10
CA SER A 197 6.67 0.23 -27.18
C SER A 197 5.97 1.12 -28.19
N GLU A 198 6.60 2.19 -28.67
CA GLU A 198 6.30 2.60 -30.04
C GLU A 198 6.87 1.51 -30.96
N PRO A 199 6.06 0.75 -31.70
CA PRO A 199 6.60 -0.04 -32.79
C PRO A 199 7.24 0.96 -33.76
N ILE A 200 8.56 0.90 -33.89
CA ILE A 200 9.25 1.55 -35.00
C ILE A 200 8.76 0.83 -36.26
N ILE A 201 7.66 1.32 -36.84
CA ILE A 201 7.24 0.91 -38.18
C ILE A 201 8.28 1.53 -39.12
N ARG A 202 9.36 0.80 -39.38
CA ARG A 202 10.23 1.09 -40.53
C ARG A 202 9.40 0.78 -41.77
N ARG A 203 8.95 1.82 -42.47
CA ARG A 203 8.50 1.72 -43.86
C ARG A 203 9.69 1.42 -44.76
#